data_AF-A0A812X2W4-F1
#
_entry.id   AF-A0A812X2W4-F1
#
_cell.length_a   1.000
_cell.length_b   1.000
_cell.length_c   1.000
_cell.angle_alpha   90.00
_cell.angle_beta   90.00
_cell.angle_gamma   90.00
#
_symmetry.space_group_name_H-M   'P 1'
#
loop_
_entity.id
_entity.type
_entity.pdbx_description
1 polymer ?
#
loop_
_entity_poly.entity_id
_entity_poly.type
_entity_poly.pdbx_seq_one_letter_code
_entity_poly.pdbx_strand_id
1 'polypeptide(L)'
;MAIWAIGLVGLELCWSAYDDDFPTVTSEPLLENTSSCVDRMFTLIGLDYATEGKKAPQFARSFAALGVRVDLQRSQCGSIVVGHTDARKEELTACIDSILADGSMTAKEAEKLRGRLVFFEGFTLG
;
A
#
# COMPACT_ATOMS: atom_id res chain seq x y z
N MET A 1 10.01 9.71 11.25
CA MET A 1 11.04 10.55 10.61
C MET A 1 12.46 10.01 10.75
N ALA A 2 12.97 9.71 11.95
CA ALA A 2 14.35 9.23 12.11
C ALA A 2 14.63 7.91 11.37
N ILE A 3 13.75 6.90 11.52
CA ILE A 3 13.89 5.60 10.84
C ILE A 3 13.92 5.81 9.32
N TRP A 4 12.93 6.52 8.76
CA TRP A 4 12.88 6.90 7.36
C TRP A 4 14.18 7.52 6.85
N ALA A 5 14.77 8.45 7.60
CA ALA A 5 16.01 9.11 7.23
C ALA A 5 17.20 8.14 7.24
N ILE A 6 17.26 7.19 8.19
CA ILE A 6 18.32 6.17 8.22
C ILE A 6 18.26 5.31 6.96
N GLY A 7 17.09 4.80 6.59
CA GLY A 7 16.99 3.98 5.38
C GLY A 7 17.18 4.77 4.09
N LEU A 8 16.61 5.97 3.97
CA LEU A 8 16.70 6.76 2.73
C LEU A 8 18.07 7.40 2.55
N VAL A 9 18.60 8.06 3.59
CA VAL A 9 19.83 8.85 3.52
C VAL A 9 21.04 8.00 3.91
N GLY A 10 20.91 7.16 4.95
CA GLY A 10 22.02 6.36 5.45
C GLY A 10 22.28 5.09 4.63
N LEU A 11 21.22 4.46 4.11
CA LEU A 11 21.30 3.19 3.39
C LEU A 11 20.90 3.29 1.91
N GLU A 12 20.53 4.49 1.44
CA GLU A 12 20.14 4.78 0.05
C GLU A 12 18.97 3.91 -0.46
N LEU A 13 18.07 3.51 0.44
CA LEU A 13 16.91 2.71 0.11
C LEU A 13 15.84 3.56 -0.56
N CYS A 14 15.30 3.08 -1.69
CA CYS A 14 14.11 3.65 -2.29
C CYS A 14 12.87 3.20 -1.51
N TRP A 15 12.54 3.93 -0.45
CA TRP A 15 11.39 3.64 0.41
C TRP A 15 10.66 4.91 0.83
N SER A 16 9.42 4.76 1.27
CA SER A 16 8.70 5.82 1.97
C SER A 16 8.36 5.36 3.39
N ALA A 17 7.82 6.29 4.19
CA ALA A 17 7.33 5.99 5.52
C ALA A 17 5.97 6.65 5.71
N TYR A 18 5.00 5.87 6.13
CA TYR A 18 3.67 6.33 6.53
C TYR A 18 3.30 5.61 7.81
N ASP A 19 3.27 6.36 8.92
CA ASP A 19 3.14 5.80 10.27
C ASP A 19 4.13 4.64 10.52
N ASP A 20 3.67 3.40 10.56
CA ASP A 20 4.44 2.17 10.77
C ASP A 20 4.75 1.39 9.48
N ASP A 21 4.19 1.80 8.34
CA ASP A 21 4.43 1.17 7.03
C ASP A 21 5.64 1.78 6.32
N PHE A 22 6.59 0.93 5.94
CA PHE A 22 7.81 1.30 5.20
C PHE A 22 7.88 0.63 3.82
N PRO A 23 6.99 0.98 2.87
CA PRO A 23 6.99 0.37 1.55
C PRO A 23 8.31 0.66 0.85
N THR A 24 8.98 -0.41 0.45
CA THR A 24 10.32 -0.38 -0.14
C THR A 24 10.25 -0.90 -1.57
N VAL A 25 10.90 -0.21 -2.49
CA VAL A 25 11.02 -0.58 -3.90
C VAL A 25 12.49 -0.78 -4.22
N THR A 26 12.81 -1.77 -5.02
CA THR A 26 14.18 -2.03 -5.46
C THR A 26 14.18 -2.72 -6.82
N SER A 27 15.33 -2.69 -7.49
CA SER A 27 15.54 -3.42 -8.73
C SER A 27 15.71 -4.92 -8.46
N GLU A 28 15.31 -5.76 -9.41
CA GLU A 28 15.39 -7.22 -9.30
C GLU A 28 16.77 -7.75 -8.89
N PRO A 29 17.91 -7.24 -9.40
CA PRO A 29 19.25 -7.67 -8.97
C PRO A 29 19.61 -7.33 -7.53
N LEU A 30 18.91 -6.39 -6.90
CA LEU A 30 19.19 -5.90 -5.55
C LEU A 30 18.21 -6.41 -4.49
N LEU A 31 17.23 -7.25 -4.87
CA LEU A 31 16.15 -7.71 -3.99
C LEU A 31 16.67 -8.28 -2.66
N GLU A 32 17.60 -9.25 -2.73
CA GLU A 32 18.15 -9.91 -1.55
C GLU A 32 18.96 -8.95 -0.67
N ASN A 33 19.75 -8.08 -1.31
CA ASN A 33 20.55 -7.07 -0.61
C ASN A 33 19.67 -6.05 0.11
N THR A 34 18.67 -5.51 -0.59
CA THR A 34 17.71 -4.56 -0.03
C THR A 34 16.95 -5.20 1.13
N SER A 35 16.41 -6.41 0.94
CA SER A 35 15.68 -7.13 2.00
C SER A 35 16.56 -7.34 3.23
N SER A 36 17.80 -7.81 3.04
CA SER A 36 18.75 -8.03 4.13
C SER A 36 19.14 -6.73 4.83
N CYS A 37 19.23 -5.63 4.09
CA CYS A 37 19.59 -4.32 4.63
C CYS A 37 18.50 -3.77 5.54
N VAL A 38 17.23 -3.85 5.10
CA VAL A 38 16.06 -3.44 5.90
C VAL A 38 15.95 -4.28 7.16
N ASP A 39 16.02 -5.61 7.03
CA ASP A 39 15.96 -6.58 8.14
C ASP A 39 17.01 -6.26 9.22
N ARG A 40 18.28 -6.18 8.80
CA ARG A 40 19.40 -5.87 9.70
C ARG A 40 19.30 -4.49 10.33
N MET A 41 18.83 -3.49 9.58
CA MET A 41 18.63 -2.14 10.11
C MET A 41 17.58 -2.17 11.22
N PHE A 42 16.42 -2.78 10.99
CA PHE A 42 15.37 -2.90 12.00
C PHE A 42 15.83 -3.67 13.24
N THR A 43 16.57 -4.78 13.05
CA THR A 43 17.19 -5.50 14.17
C THR A 43 18.19 -4.64 14.94
N LEU A 44 19.06 -3.89 14.25
CA LEU A 44 20.09 -3.05 14.88
C LEU A 44 19.48 -1.96 15.76
N ILE A 45 18.41 -1.32 15.31
CA ILE A 45 17.73 -0.27 16.07
C ILE A 45 16.77 -0.82 17.13
N GLY A 46 16.60 -2.15 17.20
CA GLY A 46 15.69 -2.81 18.13
C GLY A 46 14.21 -2.58 17.82
N LEU A 47 13.87 -2.38 16.54
CA LEU A 47 12.48 -2.25 16.10
C LEU A 47 11.84 -3.62 16.04
N ASP A 48 10.67 -3.77 16.66
CA ASP A 48 9.84 -4.96 16.53
C ASP A 48 9.00 -4.83 15.25
N TYR A 49 9.10 -5.80 14.35
CA TYR A 49 8.41 -5.80 13.07
C TYR A 49 8.04 -7.23 12.68
N ALA A 50 7.05 -7.35 11.80
CA ALA A 50 6.65 -8.65 11.29
C ALA A 50 7.74 -9.20 10.36
N THR A 51 8.33 -10.33 10.74
CA THR A 51 9.28 -11.10 9.90
C THR A 51 8.57 -12.20 9.11
N GLU A 52 7.37 -12.60 9.52
CA GLU A 52 6.60 -13.68 8.90
C GLU A 52 5.11 -13.34 8.74
N GLY A 53 4.44 -14.09 7.86
CA GLY A 53 3.00 -13.99 7.63
C GLY A 53 2.59 -12.84 6.71
N LYS A 54 1.29 -12.49 6.74
CA LYS A 54 0.69 -11.54 5.79
C LYS A 54 1.23 -10.10 5.91
N LYS A 55 1.85 -9.77 7.04
CA LYS A 55 2.47 -8.45 7.29
C LYS A 55 3.93 -8.38 6.86
N ALA A 56 4.53 -9.50 6.45
CA ALA A 56 5.90 -9.59 5.95
C ALA A 56 5.92 -10.17 4.53
N PRO A 57 5.22 -9.54 3.56
CA PRO A 57 5.20 -10.06 2.20
C PRO A 57 6.61 -10.00 1.58
N GLN A 58 6.95 -11.02 0.81
CA GLN A 58 8.14 -10.97 -0.06
C GLN A 58 7.97 -9.86 -1.11
N PHE A 59 9.09 -9.35 -1.60
CA PHE A 59 9.07 -8.42 -2.73
C PHE A 59 8.32 -9.04 -3.91
N ALA A 60 7.44 -8.23 -4.49
CA ALA A 60 6.61 -8.64 -5.61
C ALA A 60 6.46 -7.48 -6.60
N ARG A 61 6.19 -7.82 -7.87
CA ARG A 61 5.92 -6.82 -8.91
C ARG A 61 4.58 -6.09 -8.71
N SER A 62 3.72 -6.57 -7.82
CA SER A 62 2.54 -5.85 -7.36
C SER A 62 2.38 -6.04 -5.86
N PHE A 63 2.09 -4.94 -5.17
CA PHE A 63 1.92 -4.93 -3.71
C PHE A 63 0.82 -3.95 -3.31
N ALA A 64 0.30 -4.13 -2.10
CA ALA A 64 -0.64 -3.20 -1.49
C ALA A 64 0.05 -2.43 -0.37
N ALA A 65 -0.11 -1.11 -0.36
CA ALA A 65 0.37 -0.22 0.68
C ALA A 65 -0.57 0.98 0.77
N LEU A 66 -0.80 1.53 1.96
CA LEU A 66 -1.56 2.77 2.15
C LEU A 66 -2.99 2.74 1.57
N GLY A 67 -3.61 1.56 1.53
CA GLY A 67 -4.94 1.39 0.94
C GLY A 67 -5.00 1.39 -0.59
N VAL A 68 -3.85 1.51 -1.26
CA VAL A 68 -3.72 1.38 -2.72
C VAL A 68 -2.97 0.11 -3.10
N ARG A 69 -3.18 -0.34 -4.33
CA ARG A 69 -2.45 -1.40 -4.99
C ARG A 69 -1.55 -0.80 -6.04
N VAL A 70 -0.26 -1.05 -5.93
CA VAL A 70 0.76 -0.61 -6.87
C VAL A 70 1.15 -1.80 -7.74
N ASP A 71 1.23 -1.59 -9.05
CA ASP A 71 1.64 -2.58 -10.03
C ASP A 71 2.80 -2.03 -10.88
N LEU A 72 3.95 -2.70 -10.73
CA LEU A 72 5.23 -2.41 -11.34
C LEU A 72 5.54 -3.33 -12.53
N GLN A 73 4.61 -4.17 -12.99
CA GLN A 73 4.86 -5.10 -14.10
C GLN A 73 5.34 -4.40 -15.38
N ARG A 74 4.86 -3.18 -15.63
CA ARG A 74 5.24 -2.35 -16.79
C ARG A 74 6.27 -1.27 -16.46
N SER A 75 6.93 -1.37 -15.30
CA SER A 75 7.92 -0.38 -14.85
C SER A 75 9.08 -0.24 -15.83
N GLN A 76 9.53 -1.35 -16.44
CA GLN A 76 10.56 -1.35 -17.48
C GLN A 76 10.13 -0.59 -18.75
N CYS A 77 8.83 -0.42 -18.97
CA CYS A 77 8.27 0.40 -20.06
C CYS A 77 8.02 1.86 -19.63
N GLY A 78 8.49 2.27 -18.45
CA GLY A 78 8.29 3.63 -17.92
C GLY A 78 6.88 3.89 -17.39
N SER A 79 6.09 2.85 -17.12
CA SER A 79 4.71 3.00 -16.62
C SER A 79 4.47 2.19 -15.34
N ILE A 80 3.79 2.81 -14.38
CA ILE A 80 3.35 2.18 -13.14
C ILE A 80 1.85 2.39 -13.04
N VAL A 81 1.13 1.36 -12.59
CA VAL A 81 -0.31 1.47 -12.35
C VAL A 81 -0.55 1.53 -10.85
N VAL A 82 -1.27 2.55 -10.42
CA VAL A 82 -1.74 2.68 -9.03
C VAL A 82 -3.26 2.59 -9.06
N GLY A 83 -3.81 1.73 -8.22
CA GLY A 83 -5.24 1.45 -8.13
C GLY A 83 -5.68 1.22 -6.69
N HIS A 84 -6.95 0.92 -6.48
CA HIS A 84 -7.44 0.47 -5.17
C HIS A 84 -7.24 -1.03 -4.98
N THR A 85 -7.15 -1.47 -3.72
CA THR A 85 -7.11 -2.89 -3.38
C THR A 85 -8.41 -3.59 -3.75
N ASP A 86 -8.35 -4.90 -3.99
CA ASP A 86 -9.53 -5.67 -4.40
C ASP A 86 -10.60 -5.68 -3.30
N ALA A 87 -10.18 -5.76 -2.04
CA ALA A 87 -11.08 -5.62 -0.90
C ALA A 87 -11.89 -4.31 -0.92
N ARG A 88 -11.28 -3.19 -1.32
CA ARG A 88 -11.98 -1.89 -1.42
C ARG A 88 -12.94 -1.84 -2.61
N LYS A 89 -12.57 -2.44 -3.74
CA LYS A 89 -13.45 -2.57 -4.90
C LYS A 89 -14.68 -3.41 -4.53
N GLU A 90 -14.47 -4.57 -3.91
CA GLU A 90 -15.53 -5.45 -3.43
C GLU A 90 -16.44 -4.72 -2.42
N GLU A 91 -15.86 -3.98 -1.49
CA GLU A 91 -16.62 -3.18 -0.51
C GLU A 91 -17.57 -2.21 -1.23
N LEU A 92 -17.04 -1.41 -2.16
CA LEU A 92 -17.80 -0.41 -2.92
C LEU A 92 -18.88 -1.06 -3.79
N THR A 93 -18.52 -2.09 -4.56
CA THR A 93 -19.46 -2.84 -5.40
C THR A 93 -20.60 -3.41 -4.57
N ALA A 94 -20.32 -4.08 -3.45
CA ALA A 94 -21.36 -4.63 -2.58
C ALA A 94 -22.29 -3.55 -2.01
N CYS A 95 -21.78 -2.35 -1.73
CA CYS A 95 -22.61 -1.23 -1.27
C CYS A 95 -23.54 -0.72 -2.37
N ILE A 96 -23.04 -0.61 -3.61
CA ILE A 96 -23.83 -0.18 -4.76
C ILE A 96 -24.90 -1.23 -5.07
N ASP A 97 -24.53 -2.51 -5.09
CA ASP A 97 -25.44 -3.62 -5.38
C ASP A 97 -26.59 -3.69 -4.35
N SER A 98 -26.29 -3.48 -3.07
CA SER A 98 -27.32 -3.42 -2.01
C SER A 98 -28.32 -2.29 -2.27
N ILE A 99 -27.84 -1.09 -2.61
CA ILE A 99 -28.70 0.08 -2.88
C ILE A 99 -29.55 -0.16 -4.14
N LEU A 100 -28.98 -0.76 -5.18
CA LEU A 100 -29.71 -1.07 -6.41
C LEU A 100 -30.76 -2.16 -6.18
N ALA A 101 -30.48 -3.15 -5.34
CA ALA A 101 -31.43 -4.20 -4.98
C ALA A 101 -32.63 -3.65 -4.18
N ASP A 102 -32.38 -2.72 -3.25
CA ASP A 102 -33.43 -2.10 -2.45
C ASP A 102 -34.22 -1.02 -3.22
N GLY A 103 -33.66 -0.51 -4.32
CA GLY A 103 -34.28 0.53 -5.16
C GLY A 103 -34.40 1.90 -4.49
N SER A 104 -33.82 2.06 -3.29
CA SER A 104 -33.83 3.27 -2.49
C SER A 104 -32.58 3.35 -1.62
N MET A 105 -32.27 4.53 -1.09
CA MET A 105 -31.18 4.71 -0.15
C MET A 105 -31.60 5.63 0.99
N THR A 106 -31.17 5.30 2.20
CA THR A 106 -31.27 6.20 3.35
C THR A 106 -30.18 7.28 3.29
N ALA A 107 -30.35 8.38 4.03
CA ALA A 107 -29.31 9.40 4.15
C ALA A 107 -27.98 8.83 4.69
N LYS A 108 -28.04 7.82 5.58
CA LYS A 108 -26.86 7.15 6.13
C LYS A 108 -26.11 6.34 5.06
N GLU A 109 -26.84 5.65 4.19
CA GLU A 109 -26.23 4.90 3.08
C GLU A 109 -25.67 5.84 2.02
N ALA A 110 -26.34 6.97 1.75
CA ALA A 110 -25.84 8.01 0.86
C ALA A 110 -24.51 8.59 1.37
N GLU A 111 -24.40 8.92 2.66
CA GLU A 111 -23.15 9.40 3.27
C GLU A 111 -22.05 8.34 3.21
N LYS A 112 -22.38 7.06 3.48
CA LYS A 112 -21.42 5.96 3.40
C LYS A 112 -20.91 5.76 1.96
N LEU A 113 -21.80 5.78 0.98
CA LEU A 113 -21.45 5.69 -0.44
C LEU A 113 -20.58 6.87 -0.86
N ARG A 114 -20.96 8.10 -0.48
CA ARG A 114 -20.17 9.31 -0.72
C ARG A 114 -18.76 9.19 -0.17
N GLY A 115 -18.60 8.77 1.09
CA GLY A 115 -17.28 8.61 1.70
C GLY A 115 -16.39 7.63 0.94
N ARG A 116 -16.98 6.53 0.43
CA ARG A 116 -16.25 5.55 -0.39
C ARG A 116 -15.90 6.09 -1.77
N LEU A 117 -16.81 6.81 -2.41
CA LEU A 117 -16.55 7.44 -3.71
C LEU A 117 -15.47 8.52 -3.63
N VAL A 118 -15.48 9.36 -2.59
CA VAL A 118 -14.43 10.37 -2.36
C VAL A 118 -13.06 9.72 -2.24
N PHE A 119 -12.97 8.57 -1.56
CA PHE A 119 -11.72 7.82 -1.49
C PHE A 119 -11.29 7.23 -2.85
N PHE A 120 -12.24 6.90 -3.73
CA PHE A 120 -11.95 6.44 -5.09
C PHE A 120 -11.65 7.58 -6.07
N GLU A 121 -12.09 8.79 -5.78
CA GLU A 121 -11.81 10.00 -6.56
C GLU A 121 -10.35 10.46 -6.35
N GLY A 122 -9.77 10.19 -5.17
CA GLY A 122 -8.39 10.54 -4.84
C GLY A 122 -7.50 9.34 -4.54
N PHE A 123 -6.48 9.11 -5.38
CA PHE A 123 -5.41 8.15 -5.07
C PHE A 123 -4.41 8.66 -4.00
N THR A 124 -4.50 9.94 -3.61
CA THR A 124 -3.38 10.67 -2.99
C THR A 124 -3.75 11.66 -1.87
N LEU A 125 -4.94 11.58 -1.28
CA LEU A 125 -5.27 12.44 -0.12
C LEU A 125 -5.38 11.56 1.14
N GLY A 126 -4.22 11.16 1.64
CA GLY A 126 -4.01 10.92 3.06
C GLY A 126 -3.74 12.24 3.77
#